data_AF-A0AAN9V738-F1
#
_entry.id   AF-A0AAN9V738-F1
#
_cell.length_a   1.000
_cell.length_b   1.000
_cell.length_c   1.000
_cell.angle_alpha   90.00
_cell.angle_beta   90.00
_cell.angle_gamma   90.00
#
_symmetry.space_group_name_H-M   'P 1'
#
loop_
_entity.id
_entity.type
_entity.pdbx_description
1 polymer ?
#
loop_
_entity_poly.entity_id
_entity_poly.type
_entity_poly.pdbx_seq_one_letter_code
_entity_poly.pdbx_strand_id
1 'polypeptide(L)'
;MNLVKIRNQQMFVSNDNLLDVMAMNPNEMKLEPASPTDRERFPFSRSSSTGSLHTLSSSAHNSDDEDSDNKGSALTSYKERRREAHTQAEQKRRDAIKKGYDSLQDLVPTCQQTDSSGYKLSKATVLQKSIEYIEFLQQQKKKQEEERNSLRKEVVALRIMQTNYEQIVKAHQNQPGQAEMRVSDETKFRVFQAIMDQLFQSFSNVSVANFAELSGCIFSWLEEHCKPQTLHDVVLNVLQQLNAQVIQGNARA
;
A
#
# COMPACT_ATOMS: atom_id res chain seq x y z
N MET A 1 -30.24 28.75 -39.06
CA MET A 1 -30.63 28.82 -37.63
C MET A 1 -30.56 27.45 -36.90
N ASN A 2 -29.90 26.42 -37.46
CA ASN A 2 -29.89 25.05 -36.91
C ASN A 2 -28.48 24.48 -36.58
N LEU A 3 -27.39 25.25 -36.71
CA LEU A 3 -26.04 24.75 -36.35
C LEU A 3 -25.66 24.97 -34.88
N VAL A 4 -26.26 25.95 -34.19
CA VAL A 4 -25.95 26.22 -32.76
C VAL A 4 -26.73 25.27 -31.82
N LYS A 5 -27.87 24.75 -32.25
CA LYS A 5 -28.66 23.78 -31.46
C LYS A 5 -28.02 22.38 -31.40
N ILE A 6 -27.33 21.95 -32.45
CA ILE A 6 -26.67 20.63 -32.47
C ILE A 6 -25.43 20.62 -31.58
N ARG A 7 -24.69 21.74 -31.52
CA ARG A 7 -23.51 21.86 -30.63
C ARG A 7 -23.89 21.90 -29.14
N ASN A 8 -25.09 22.40 -28.80
CA ASN A 8 -25.57 22.45 -27.42
C ASN A 8 -26.34 21.19 -26.97
N GLN A 9 -26.75 20.30 -27.88
CA GLN A 9 -27.37 19.03 -27.50
C GLN A 9 -26.35 17.91 -27.19
N GLN A 10 -25.11 18.04 -27.69
CA GLN A 10 -24.01 17.11 -27.40
C GLN A 10 -23.29 17.38 -26.06
N MET A 11 -23.73 18.36 -25.28
CA MET A 11 -23.17 18.68 -23.95
C MET A 11 -23.96 18.05 -22.79
N PHE A 12 -25.09 17.37 -23.07
CA PHE A 12 -26.01 16.87 -22.03
C PHE A 12 -26.16 15.35 -21.95
N VAL A 13 -25.37 14.59 -22.72
CA VAL A 13 -25.40 13.12 -22.68
C VAL A 13 -24.01 12.60 -22.36
N SER A 14 -23.82 12.27 -21.09
CA SER A 14 -22.78 11.42 -20.46
C SER A 14 -22.15 12.06 -19.21
N ASN A 15 -22.95 12.69 -18.35
CA ASN A 15 -22.52 13.04 -16.99
C ASN A 15 -22.66 11.88 -16.00
N ASP A 16 -23.26 10.77 -16.42
CA ASP A 16 -23.54 9.63 -15.52
C ASP A 16 -22.27 8.84 -15.17
N ASN A 17 -21.22 8.88 -16.00
CA ASN A 17 -19.93 8.25 -15.68
C ASN A 17 -18.99 9.15 -14.86
N LEU A 18 -19.22 10.46 -14.80
CA LEU A 18 -18.39 11.37 -14.01
C LEU A 18 -18.82 11.33 -12.54
N LEU A 19 -20.11 11.18 -12.28
CA LEU A 19 -20.65 10.96 -10.93
C LEU A 19 -20.27 9.58 -10.38
N ASP A 20 -20.15 8.54 -11.21
CA ASP A 20 -19.74 7.21 -10.74
C ASP A 20 -18.24 7.13 -10.40
N VAL A 21 -17.40 7.93 -11.08
CA VAL A 21 -15.96 8.08 -10.75
C VAL A 21 -15.76 8.98 -9.52
N MET A 22 -16.67 9.93 -9.27
CA MET A 22 -16.69 10.75 -8.05
C MET A 22 -17.37 10.07 -6.86
N ALA A 23 -18.21 9.05 -7.08
CA ALA A 23 -18.92 8.28 -6.07
C ALA A 23 -18.06 7.16 -5.43
N MET A 24 -16.80 7.01 -5.87
CA MET A 24 -15.81 6.23 -5.11
C MET A 24 -15.35 7.03 -3.90
N ASN A 25 -16.19 6.95 -2.86
CA ASN A 25 -15.98 7.47 -1.53
C ASN A 25 -14.58 7.05 -1.01
N PRO A 26 -13.64 7.98 -0.72
CA PRO A 26 -12.32 7.64 -0.19
C PRO A 26 -12.33 7.02 1.22
N ASN A 27 -13.51 6.84 1.81
CA ASN A 27 -13.70 6.49 3.21
C ASN A 27 -14.37 5.13 3.47
N GLU A 28 -14.59 4.28 2.47
CA GLU A 28 -15.32 3.01 2.67
C GLU A 28 -14.52 1.73 2.35
N MET A 29 -13.22 1.73 2.62
CA MET A 29 -12.47 0.49 2.86
C MET A 29 -11.58 0.67 4.10
N LYS A 30 -12.26 0.78 5.24
CA LYS A 30 -11.66 0.53 6.55
C LYS A 30 -11.51 -0.99 6.69
N LEU A 31 -10.43 -1.54 6.13
CA LEU A 31 -9.96 -2.87 6.54
C LEU A 31 -9.35 -2.71 7.94
N GLU A 32 -10.23 -2.79 8.95
CA GLU A 32 -9.86 -3.16 10.30
C GLU A 32 -9.26 -4.57 10.27
N PRO A 33 -8.06 -4.82 10.82
CA PRO A 33 -7.69 -6.18 11.18
C PRO A 33 -8.55 -6.60 12.38
N ALA A 34 -9.61 -7.37 12.13
CA ALA A 34 -10.32 -8.08 13.17
C ALA A 34 -9.38 -9.13 13.78
N SER A 35 -8.94 -8.89 15.03
CA SER A 35 -8.45 -9.95 15.92
C SER A 35 -9.54 -10.28 16.95
N PRO A 36 -9.67 -11.56 17.33
CA PRO A 36 -10.91 -12.09 17.90
C PRO A 36 -11.07 -11.66 19.36
N THR A 37 -12.20 -11.01 19.66
CA THR A 37 -12.72 -10.84 21.02
C THR A 37 -13.46 -12.11 21.41
N ASP A 38 -12.74 -13.06 21.99
CA ASP A 38 -13.37 -14.13 22.76
C ASP A 38 -13.78 -13.54 24.12
N ARG A 39 -15.09 -13.49 24.33
CA ARG A 39 -15.75 -12.80 25.43
C ARG A 39 -16.04 -13.82 26.52
N GLU A 40 -15.00 -14.27 27.20
CA GLU A 40 -15.16 -14.94 28.49
C GLU A 40 -15.36 -13.93 29.63
N ARG A 41 -16.29 -14.28 30.49
CA ARG A 41 -17.09 -13.42 31.35
C ARG A 41 -16.42 -13.30 32.72
N PHE A 42 -15.85 -12.16 33.07
CA PHE A 42 -15.54 -11.82 34.48
C PHE A 42 -15.93 -10.37 34.80
N PRO A 43 -16.70 -10.13 35.89
CA PRO A 43 -17.23 -8.82 36.20
C PRO A 43 -16.21 -8.02 37.03
N PHE A 44 -15.83 -6.84 36.55
CA PHE A 44 -15.36 -5.77 37.42
C PHE A 44 -16.22 -4.54 37.19
N SER A 45 -17.10 -4.30 38.16
CA SER A 45 -17.93 -3.11 38.27
C SER A 45 -17.05 -1.85 38.29
N ARG A 46 -17.33 -0.90 37.40
CA ARG A 46 -16.85 0.49 37.52
C ARG A 46 -18.08 1.37 37.64
N SER A 47 -18.32 1.87 38.85
CA SER A 47 -19.27 2.92 39.15
C SER A 47 -18.72 4.26 38.65
N SER A 48 -19.49 4.92 37.79
CA SER A 48 -19.34 6.33 37.43
C SER A 48 -20.06 7.18 38.47
N SER A 49 -19.43 8.25 38.97
CA SER A 49 -20.13 9.27 39.75
C SER A 49 -19.54 10.64 39.49
N THR A 50 -20.27 11.45 38.73
CA THR A 50 -20.22 12.91 38.77
C THR A 50 -21.18 13.40 39.85
N GLY A 51 -20.66 14.25 40.74
CA GLY A 51 -21.44 15.20 41.54
C GLY A 51 -22.17 14.65 42.78
N SER A 52 -21.65 14.96 43.96
CA SER A 52 -22.36 15.85 44.89
C SER A 52 -21.44 16.29 46.05
N LEU A 53 -21.66 17.53 46.48
CA LEU A 53 -20.97 18.22 47.56
C LEU A 53 -21.30 17.62 48.94
N HIS A 54 -20.41 17.89 49.90
CA HIS A 54 -20.49 17.60 51.33
C HIS A 54 -20.21 16.16 51.77
N THR A 55 -18.94 15.89 52.11
CA THR A 55 -18.65 14.99 53.24
C THR A 55 -17.63 15.68 54.14
N LEU A 56 -18.05 15.91 55.38
CA LEU A 56 -17.24 16.53 56.42
C LEU A 56 -16.07 15.61 56.80
N SER A 57 -14.92 16.25 57.01
CA SER A 57 -13.80 15.74 57.80
C SER A 57 -14.31 14.98 59.02
N SER A 58 -14.05 13.67 59.08
CA SER A 58 -14.16 12.88 60.31
C SER A 58 -12.76 12.60 60.81
N SER A 59 -12.33 13.47 61.73
CA SER A 59 -11.24 13.23 62.65
C SER A 59 -11.43 11.89 63.35
N ALA A 60 -10.33 11.15 63.48
CA ALA A 60 -10.20 9.94 64.26
C ALA A 60 -10.83 10.11 65.65
N HIS A 61 -11.92 9.40 65.91
CA HIS A 61 -12.41 9.19 67.26
C HIS A 61 -11.85 7.85 67.73
N ASN A 62 -10.79 7.91 68.53
CA ASN A 62 -10.43 6.81 69.41
C ASN A 62 -11.55 6.74 70.47
N SER A 63 -12.32 5.66 70.47
CA SER A 63 -13.14 5.28 71.63
C SER A 63 -12.30 4.28 72.39
N ASP A 64 -11.79 4.75 73.51
CA ASP A 64 -11.08 3.99 74.54
C ASP A 64 -12.17 3.41 75.45
N ASP A 65 -12.43 2.12 75.35
CA ASP A 65 -13.25 1.36 76.29
C ASP A 65 -12.47 0.09 76.65
N GLU A 66 -11.84 0.16 77.82
CA GLU A 66 -11.15 -0.91 78.54
C GLU A 66 -12.17 -1.94 79.05
N ASP A 67 -12.16 -3.17 78.51
CA ASP A 67 -12.23 -4.41 79.32
C ASP A 67 -11.95 -5.68 78.46
N SER A 68 -11.27 -6.66 79.05
CA SER A 68 -10.93 -8.01 78.56
C SER A 68 -9.51 -8.24 77.95
N ASP A 69 -8.59 -8.60 78.85
CA ASP A 69 -7.17 -8.98 78.67
C ASP A 69 -6.86 -10.19 77.75
N ASN A 70 -7.79 -10.65 76.92
CA ASN A 70 -7.53 -11.67 75.88
C ASN A 70 -7.70 -11.12 74.44
N LYS A 71 -8.08 -9.85 74.29
CA LYS A 71 -8.39 -9.23 72.99
C LYS A 71 -7.21 -8.52 72.33
N GLY A 72 -6.17 -8.18 73.10
CA GLY A 72 -4.96 -7.51 72.61
C GLY A 72 -4.23 -8.32 71.54
N SER A 73 -4.14 -9.64 71.70
CA SER A 73 -3.50 -10.55 70.74
C SER A 73 -4.29 -10.71 69.43
N ALA A 74 -5.63 -10.75 69.51
CA ALA A 74 -6.49 -10.85 68.34
C ALA A 74 -6.53 -9.53 67.53
N LEU A 75 -6.53 -8.39 68.21
CA LEU A 75 -6.53 -7.07 67.56
C LEU A 75 -5.16 -6.75 66.94
N THR A 76 -4.05 -7.14 67.58
CA THR A 76 -2.70 -7.05 66.98
C THR A 76 -2.56 -8.00 65.79
N SER A 77 -3.05 -9.24 65.88
CA SER A 77 -3.10 -10.19 64.76
C SER A 77 -3.91 -9.65 63.56
N TYR A 78 -5.04 -8.98 63.81
CA TYR A 78 -5.84 -8.35 62.76
C TYR A 78 -5.12 -7.16 62.11
N LYS A 79 -4.48 -6.29 62.90
CA LYS A 79 -3.64 -5.18 62.40
C LYS A 79 -2.47 -5.71 61.58
N GLU A 80 -1.88 -6.84 61.99
CA GLU A 80 -0.77 -7.49 61.28
C GLU A 80 -1.22 -8.07 59.94
N ARG A 81 -2.33 -8.83 59.92
CA ARG A 81 -2.93 -9.36 58.69
C ARG A 81 -3.26 -8.24 57.68
N ARG A 82 -3.71 -7.08 58.17
CA ARG A 82 -3.98 -5.92 57.31
C ARG A 82 -2.69 -5.33 56.73
N ARG A 83 -1.61 -5.25 57.51
CA ARG A 83 -0.29 -4.82 57.03
C ARG A 83 0.25 -5.79 55.98
N GLU A 84 0.18 -7.09 56.24
CA GLU A 84 0.62 -8.12 55.29
C GLU A 84 -0.14 -8.04 53.96
N ALA A 85 -1.47 -7.93 54.00
CA ALA A 85 -2.28 -7.78 52.79
C ALA A 85 -1.93 -6.51 52.00
N HIS A 86 -1.67 -5.39 52.70
CA HIS A 86 -1.23 -4.15 52.06
C HIS A 86 0.15 -4.31 51.39
N THR A 87 1.12 -4.93 52.09
CA THR A 87 2.45 -5.22 51.53
C THR A 87 2.37 -6.14 50.32
N GLN A 88 1.55 -7.19 50.37
CA GLN A 88 1.33 -8.11 49.24
C GLN A 88 0.72 -7.38 48.03
N ALA A 89 -0.27 -6.51 48.26
CA ALA A 89 -0.89 -5.71 47.20
C ALA A 89 0.13 -4.76 46.54
N GLU A 90 0.96 -4.08 47.33
CA GLU A 90 2.00 -3.19 46.80
C GLU A 90 3.11 -3.95 46.07
N GLN A 91 3.50 -5.14 46.55
CA GLN A 91 4.45 -6.01 45.85
C GLN A 91 3.89 -6.42 44.49
N LYS A 92 2.64 -6.89 44.43
CA LYS A 92 1.97 -7.22 43.16
C LYS A 92 1.92 -6.03 42.20
N ARG A 93 1.66 -4.83 42.71
CA ARG A 93 1.70 -3.60 41.90
C ARG A 93 3.11 -3.32 41.36
N ARG A 94 4.15 -3.47 42.18
CA ARG A 94 5.55 -3.29 41.77
C ARG A 94 5.99 -4.31 40.72
N ASP A 95 5.59 -5.56 40.87
CA ASP A 95 5.89 -6.63 39.92
C ASP A 95 5.20 -6.39 38.57
N ALA A 96 3.96 -5.91 38.58
CA ALA A 96 3.26 -5.50 37.36
C ALA A 96 3.98 -4.34 36.64
N ILE A 97 4.44 -3.33 37.39
CA ILE A 97 5.22 -2.21 36.83
C ILE A 97 6.54 -2.72 36.26
N LYS A 98 7.25 -3.59 36.98
CA LYS A 98 8.51 -4.19 36.52
C LYS A 98 8.31 -4.94 35.20
N LYS A 99 7.28 -5.78 35.10
CA LYS A 99 6.91 -6.47 33.85
C LYS A 99 6.61 -5.49 32.70
N GLY A 100 5.96 -4.36 33.00
CA GLY A 100 5.74 -3.29 32.03
C GLY A 100 7.05 -2.69 31.50
N TYR A 101 8.04 -2.47 32.37
CA TYR A 101 9.38 -2.00 31.96
C TYR A 101 10.14 -3.02 31.12
N ASP A 102 10.04 -4.30 31.46
CA ASP A 102 10.67 -5.38 30.69
C ASP A 102 10.06 -5.43 29.27
N SER A 103 8.73 -5.40 29.17
CA SER A 103 8.02 -5.36 27.87
C SER A 103 8.36 -4.10 27.05
N LEU A 104 8.54 -2.96 27.71
CA LEU A 104 8.89 -1.71 27.05
C LEU A 104 10.30 -1.74 26.47
N GLN A 105 11.25 -2.38 27.16
CA GLN A 105 12.60 -2.58 26.64
C GLN A 105 12.60 -3.49 25.40
N ASP A 106 11.74 -4.51 25.39
CA ASP A 106 11.59 -5.40 24.24
C ASP A 106 10.98 -4.70 23.00
N LEU A 107 10.09 -3.73 23.20
CA LEU A 107 9.44 -3.01 22.11
C LEU A 107 10.28 -1.87 21.52
N VAL A 108 11.26 -1.37 22.28
CA VAL A 108 12.07 -0.19 21.90
C VAL A 108 13.44 -0.67 21.41
N PRO A 109 13.73 -0.63 20.10
CA PRO A 109 14.97 -1.22 19.55
C PRO A 109 16.26 -0.61 20.10
N THR A 110 16.21 0.65 20.52
CA THR A 110 17.36 1.35 21.13
C THR A 110 17.62 0.91 22.56
N CYS A 111 16.66 0.26 23.22
CA CYS A 111 16.85 -0.37 24.53
C CYS A 111 17.52 -1.75 24.42
N GLN A 112 17.19 -2.53 23.39
CA GLN A 112 17.76 -3.88 23.17
C GLN A 112 19.27 -3.86 22.83
N GLN A 113 19.76 -2.81 22.17
CA GLN A 113 21.15 -2.74 21.70
C GLN A 113 22.21 -2.67 22.82
N THR A 114 21.82 -2.34 24.06
CA THR A 114 22.77 -2.20 25.18
C THR A 114 23.02 -3.49 25.97
N ASP A 115 22.27 -4.55 25.68
CA ASP A 115 22.35 -5.83 26.42
C ASP A 115 23.69 -6.57 26.21
N SER A 116 24.47 -6.20 25.18
CA SER A 116 25.82 -6.71 24.93
C SER A 116 26.84 -6.36 26.03
N SER A 117 26.53 -5.40 26.91
CA SER A 117 27.43 -4.92 27.96
C SER A 117 27.11 -5.44 29.37
N GLY A 118 26.03 -6.22 29.54
CA GLY A 118 25.57 -6.71 30.85
C GLY A 118 25.05 -5.62 31.80
N TYR A 119 25.03 -4.34 31.38
CA TYR A 119 24.55 -3.22 32.18
C TYR A 119 23.05 -2.98 31.96
N LYS A 120 22.25 -3.10 33.03
CA LYS A 120 20.80 -2.84 32.97
C LYS A 120 20.54 -1.35 32.81
N LEU A 121 19.80 -0.98 31.75
CA LEU A 121 19.36 0.40 31.52
C LEU A 121 18.59 0.96 32.72
N SER A 122 18.83 2.25 33.02
CA SER A 122 18.07 2.93 34.07
C SER A 122 16.61 3.12 33.65
N LYS A 123 15.68 3.09 34.62
CA LYS A 123 14.24 3.33 34.37
C LYS A 123 13.99 4.65 33.64
N ALA A 124 14.75 5.70 34.00
CA ALA A 124 14.64 7.01 33.36
C ALA A 124 15.08 6.94 31.88
N THR A 125 16.18 6.24 31.59
CA THR A 125 16.66 6.04 30.22
C THR A 125 15.68 5.25 29.37
N VAL A 126 15.08 4.18 29.92
CA VAL A 126 14.06 3.39 29.20
C VAL A 126 12.88 4.27 28.82
N LEU A 127 12.37 5.08 29.75
CA LEU A 127 11.26 6.00 29.45
C LEU A 127 11.63 7.02 28.39
N GLN A 128 12.82 7.63 28.49
CA GLN A 128 13.30 8.63 27.53
C GLN A 128 13.41 8.04 26.11
N LYS A 129 14.09 6.89 25.97
CA LYS A 129 14.20 6.18 24.69
C LYS A 129 12.84 5.76 24.12
N SER A 130 11.89 5.46 24.99
CA SER A 130 10.52 5.10 24.57
C SER A 130 9.77 6.30 24.00
N ILE A 131 9.91 7.49 24.60
CA ILE A 131 9.31 8.72 24.08
C ILE A 131 9.87 9.04 22.69
N GLU A 132 11.20 9.03 22.56
CA GLU A 132 11.88 9.27 21.29
C GLU A 132 11.42 8.27 20.21
N TYR A 133 11.25 7.00 20.58
CA TYR A 133 10.77 5.99 19.64
C TYR A 133 9.31 6.19 19.22
N ILE A 134 8.44 6.62 20.15
CA ILE A 134 7.05 6.97 19.82
C ILE A 134 7.01 8.16 18.84
N GLU A 135 7.79 9.21 19.10
CA GLU A 135 7.89 10.38 18.22
C GLU A 135 8.41 9.98 16.83
N PHE A 136 9.43 9.12 16.78
CA PHE A 136 9.94 8.55 15.54
C PHE A 136 8.87 7.77 14.77
N LEU A 137 8.12 6.88 15.44
CA LEU A 137 7.04 6.11 14.83
C LEU A 137 5.91 7.01 14.32
N GLN A 138 5.56 8.08 15.05
CA GLN A 138 4.57 9.06 14.60
C GLN A 138 5.04 9.79 13.34
N GLN A 139 6.30 10.21 13.29
CA GLN A 139 6.88 10.86 12.12
C GLN A 139 6.93 9.90 10.91
N GLN A 140 7.32 8.65 11.12
CA GLN A 140 7.29 7.62 10.06
C GLN A 140 5.87 7.36 9.55
N LYS A 141 4.90 7.21 10.45
CA LYS A 141 3.49 7.03 10.09
C LYS A 141 2.99 8.20 9.25
N LYS A 142 3.28 9.44 9.66
CA LYS A 142 2.91 10.65 8.92
C LYS A 142 3.50 10.66 7.51
N LYS A 143 4.79 10.34 7.38
CA LYS A 143 5.47 10.25 6.08
C LYS A 143 4.81 9.21 5.16
N GLN A 144 4.53 8.01 5.68
CA GLN A 144 3.85 6.95 4.92
C GLN A 144 2.43 7.36 4.50
N GLU A 145 1.69 8.05 5.37
CA GLU A 145 0.36 8.57 5.04
C GLU A 145 0.40 9.63 3.94
N GLU A 146 1.39 10.52 3.95
CA GLU A 146 1.61 11.53 2.91
C GLU A 146 1.96 10.88 1.56
N GLU A 147 2.90 9.93 1.54
CA GLU A 147 3.27 9.17 0.33
C GLU A 147 2.08 8.40 -0.24
N ARG A 148 1.33 7.67 0.62
CA ARG A 148 0.12 6.96 0.23
C ARG A 148 -0.92 7.90 -0.38
N ASN A 149 -1.11 9.08 0.22
CA ASN A 149 -2.06 10.07 -0.29
C ASN A 149 -1.61 10.65 -1.64
N SER A 150 -0.30 10.86 -1.84
CA SER A 150 0.27 11.28 -3.11
C SER A 150 0.02 10.23 -4.22
N LEU A 151 0.35 8.97 -3.95
CA LEU A 151 0.14 7.86 -4.89
C LEU A 151 -1.34 7.69 -5.24
N ARG A 152 -2.25 7.85 -4.27
CA ARG A 152 -3.70 7.83 -4.55
C ARG A 152 -4.12 8.94 -5.52
N LYS A 153 -3.59 10.16 -5.36
CA LYS A 153 -3.87 11.27 -6.28
C LYS A 153 -3.34 10.98 -7.69
N GLU A 154 -2.15 10.40 -7.80
CA GLU A 154 -1.56 10.00 -9.07
C GLU A 154 -2.39 8.93 -9.79
N VAL A 155 -2.83 7.89 -9.07
CA VAL A 155 -3.72 6.86 -9.63
C VAL A 155 -5.02 7.46 -10.18
N VAL A 156 -5.63 8.40 -9.43
CA VAL A 156 -6.85 9.08 -9.91
C VAL A 156 -6.56 9.92 -11.15
N ALA A 157 -5.46 10.67 -11.17
CA ALA A 157 -5.06 11.46 -12.34
C ALA A 157 -4.81 10.58 -13.57
N LEU A 158 -4.11 9.45 -13.41
CA LEU A 158 -3.86 8.48 -14.47
C LEU A 158 -5.15 7.87 -15.01
N ARG A 159 -6.09 7.50 -14.14
CA ARG A 159 -7.41 6.98 -14.56
C ARG A 159 -8.22 8.02 -15.34
N ILE A 160 -8.18 9.29 -14.91
CA ILE A 160 -8.80 10.38 -15.66
C ILE A 160 -8.16 10.50 -17.04
N MET A 161 -6.83 10.51 -17.14
CA MET A 161 -6.13 10.57 -18.42
C MET A 161 -6.48 9.38 -19.33
N GLN A 162 -6.44 8.15 -18.80
CA GLN A 162 -6.84 6.95 -19.53
C GLN A 162 -8.25 7.10 -20.10
N THR A 163 -9.22 7.51 -19.27
CA THR A 163 -10.60 7.71 -19.70
C THR A 163 -10.71 8.74 -20.82
N ASN A 164 -9.97 9.85 -20.73
CA ASN A 164 -9.92 10.87 -21.79
C ASN A 164 -9.36 10.31 -23.10
N TYR A 165 -8.26 9.55 -23.04
CA TYR A 165 -7.68 8.92 -24.23
C TYR A 165 -8.63 7.90 -24.87
N GLU A 166 -9.29 7.07 -24.07
CA GLU A 166 -10.28 6.10 -24.56
C GLU A 166 -11.45 6.80 -25.28
N GLN A 167 -11.91 7.94 -24.75
CA GLN A 167 -12.94 8.75 -25.40
C GLN A 167 -12.48 9.31 -26.76
N ILE A 168 -11.25 9.84 -26.84
CA ILE A 168 -10.66 10.35 -28.09
C ILE A 168 -10.54 9.21 -29.11
N VAL A 169 -10.04 8.05 -28.70
CA VAL A 169 -9.90 6.87 -29.57
C VAL A 169 -11.26 6.42 -30.11
N LYS A 170 -12.29 6.33 -29.25
CA LYS A 170 -13.66 5.98 -29.66
C LYS A 170 -14.25 7.03 -30.60
N ALA A 171 -14.06 8.32 -30.34
CA ALA A 171 -14.52 9.40 -31.21
C ALA A 171 -13.85 9.34 -32.59
N HIS A 172 -12.55 9.02 -32.65
CA HIS A 172 -11.82 8.82 -33.91
C HIS A 172 -12.21 7.52 -34.64
N GLN A 173 -12.63 6.46 -33.93
CA GLN A 173 -13.20 5.26 -34.54
C GLN A 173 -14.59 5.51 -35.14
N ASN A 174 -15.39 6.37 -34.50
CA ASN A 174 -16.76 6.67 -34.91
C ASN A 174 -16.88 7.80 -35.95
N GLN A 175 -15.77 8.35 -36.47
CA GLN A 175 -15.80 9.28 -37.61
C GLN A 175 -15.96 8.52 -38.94
N PRO A 176 -17.08 8.66 -39.66
CA PRO A 176 -17.23 8.11 -40.99
C PRO A 176 -16.33 8.90 -41.96
N GLY A 177 -15.29 8.25 -42.47
CA GLY A 177 -14.31 8.82 -43.42
C GLY A 177 -12.84 8.52 -43.10
N GLN A 178 -12.49 8.09 -41.87
CA GLN A 178 -11.12 7.71 -41.50
C GLN A 178 -10.87 6.19 -41.57
N ALA A 179 -11.91 5.38 -41.75
CA ALA A 179 -11.78 3.92 -41.87
C ALA A 179 -11.08 3.51 -43.18
N GLU A 180 -11.23 4.27 -44.26
CA GLU A 180 -10.61 3.96 -45.56
C GLU A 180 -9.10 4.17 -45.59
N MET A 181 -8.54 4.95 -44.66
CA MET A 181 -7.10 5.23 -44.59
C MET A 181 -6.36 4.37 -43.55
N ARG A 182 -7.08 3.50 -42.81
CA ARG A 182 -6.47 2.64 -41.80
C ARG A 182 -6.10 1.29 -42.42
N VAL A 183 -4.80 1.06 -42.56
CA VAL A 183 -4.24 -0.27 -42.78
C VAL A 183 -4.64 -1.16 -41.59
N SER A 184 -5.30 -2.30 -41.87
CA SER A 184 -5.74 -3.26 -40.85
C SER A 184 -4.55 -3.75 -40.01
N ASP A 185 -4.78 -4.03 -38.72
CA ASP A 185 -3.75 -4.58 -37.85
C ASP A 185 -3.26 -5.96 -38.35
N GLU A 186 -4.12 -6.72 -39.04
CA GLU A 186 -3.74 -7.94 -39.75
C GLU A 186 -2.71 -7.66 -40.85
N THR A 187 -2.91 -6.59 -41.63
CA THR A 187 -1.96 -6.19 -42.67
C THR A 187 -0.64 -5.71 -42.06
N LYS A 188 -0.69 -4.96 -40.95
CA LYS A 188 0.53 -4.54 -40.22
C LYS A 188 1.30 -5.75 -39.70
N PHE A 189 0.60 -6.74 -39.14
CA PHE A 189 1.20 -7.97 -38.63
C PHE A 189 1.84 -8.77 -39.76
N ARG A 190 1.19 -8.88 -40.93
CA ARG A 190 1.79 -9.54 -42.10
C ARG A 190 3.03 -8.82 -42.63
N VAL A 191 3.02 -7.48 -42.64
CA VAL A 191 4.21 -6.70 -43.02
C VAL A 191 5.35 -6.98 -42.03
N PHE A 192 5.09 -6.90 -40.73
CA PHE A 192 6.08 -7.18 -39.70
C PHE A 192 6.63 -8.61 -39.81
N GLN A 193 5.75 -9.59 -39.93
CA GLN A 193 6.12 -10.99 -40.08
C GLN A 193 7.01 -11.19 -41.31
N ALA A 194 6.64 -10.66 -42.48
CA ALA A 194 7.42 -10.78 -43.69
C ALA A 194 8.81 -10.10 -43.60
N ILE A 195 8.91 -8.97 -42.89
CA ILE A 195 10.21 -8.34 -42.62
C ILE A 195 11.07 -9.24 -41.73
N MET A 196 10.50 -9.78 -40.66
CA MET A 196 11.21 -10.67 -39.73
C MET A 196 11.65 -11.96 -40.41
N ASP A 197 10.81 -12.55 -41.27
CA ASP A 197 11.13 -13.76 -42.02
C ASP A 197 12.28 -13.53 -43.01
N GLN A 198 12.33 -12.36 -43.67
CA GLN A 198 13.43 -11.97 -44.56
C GLN A 198 14.75 -11.82 -43.79
N LEU A 199 14.72 -11.16 -42.63
CA LEU A 199 15.90 -11.00 -41.78
C LEU A 199 16.36 -12.33 -41.18
N PHE A 200 15.42 -13.22 -40.82
CA PHE A 200 15.76 -14.54 -40.30
C PHE A 200 16.36 -15.44 -41.38
N GLN A 201 15.84 -15.39 -42.60
CA GLN A 201 16.44 -16.10 -43.74
C GLN A 201 17.86 -15.60 -44.04
N SER A 202 18.11 -14.30 -44.02
CA SER A 202 19.48 -13.80 -44.22
C SER A 202 20.42 -14.21 -43.08
N PHE A 203 19.91 -14.27 -41.84
CA PHE A 203 20.65 -14.76 -40.68
C PHE A 203 20.98 -16.25 -40.77
N SER A 204 20.15 -17.06 -41.43
CA SER A 204 20.39 -18.52 -41.57
C SER A 204 21.71 -18.87 -42.27
N ASN A 205 22.32 -17.91 -42.97
CA ASN A 205 23.62 -18.04 -43.62
C ASN A 205 24.80 -17.75 -42.66
N VAL A 206 24.54 -17.32 -41.42
CA VAL A 206 25.57 -17.05 -40.40
C VAL A 206 25.90 -18.36 -39.69
N SER A 207 27.18 -18.75 -39.70
CA SER A 207 27.63 -19.93 -38.95
C SER A 207 27.48 -19.70 -37.45
N VAL A 208 26.78 -20.61 -36.77
CA VAL A 208 26.60 -20.66 -35.32
C VAL A 208 27.31 -21.86 -34.68
N ALA A 209 28.24 -22.50 -35.39
CA ALA A 209 28.88 -23.74 -34.96
C ALA A 209 29.75 -23.60 -33.70
N ASN A 210 30.41 -22.44 -33.52
CA ASN A 210 31.17 -22.11 -32.32
C ASN A 210 31.29 -20.58 -32.15
N PHE A 211 31.74 -20.13 -30.97
CA PHE A 211 31.82 -18.70 -30.65
C PHE A 211 32.77 -17.92 -31.58
N ALA A 212 33.87 -18.52 -32.01
CA ALA A 212 34.83 -17.86 -32.90
C ALA A 212 34.20 -17.60 -34.28
N GLU A 213 33.55 -18.60 -34.88
CA GLU A 213 32.83 -18.45 -36.15
C GLU A 213 31.64 -17.48 -36.05
N LEU A 214 30.84 -17.58 -34.99
CA LEU A 214 29.74 -16.65 -34.75
C LEU A 214 30.26 -15.22 -34.66
N SER A 215 31.30 -14.98 -33.85
CA SER A 215 31.89 -13.66 -33.68
C SER A 215 32.50 -13.11 -34.98
N GLY A 216 33.00 -13.97 -35.87
CA GLY A 216 33.52 -13.56 -37.18
C GLY A 216 32.44 -13.21 -38.20
N CYS A 217 31.30 -13.91 -38.18
CA CYS A 217 30.24 -13.74 -39.18
C CYS A 217 29.15 -12.74 -38.76
N ILE A 218 28.86 -12.60 -37.46
CA ILE A 218 27.72 -11.80 -36.98
C ILE A 218 27.86 -10.31 -37.26
N PHE A 219 29.08 -9.76 -37.11
CA PHE A 219 29.33 -8.34 -37.37
C PHE A 219 29.19 -8.01 -38.85
N SER A 220 29.72 -8.86 -39.74
CA SER A 220 29.55 -8.70 -41.19
C SER A 220 28.08 -8.80 -41.59
N TRP A 221 27.32 -9.74 -41.02
CA TRP A 221 25.89 -9.85 -41.30
C TRP A 221 25.11 -8.62 -40.83
N LEU A 222 25.35 -8.13 -39.61
CA LEU A 222 24.73 -6.91 -39.07
C LEU A 222 25.02 -5.69 -39.95
N GLU A 223 26.28 -5.53 -40.38
CA GLU A 223 26.67 -4.42 -41.24
C GLU A 223 26.09 -4.52 -42.65
N GLU A 224 25.78 -5.70 -43.14
CA GLU A 224 25.24 -5.89 -44.48
C GLU A 224 23.70 -5.79 -44.49
N HIS A 225 23.02 -6.39 -43.51
CA HIS A 225 21.57 -6.62 -43.53
C HIS A 225 20.77 -5.76 -42.55
N CYS A 226 21.39 -5.18 -41.51
CA CYS A 226 20.69 -4.42 -40.47
C CYS A 226 21.00 -2.91 -40.48
N LYS A 227 21.64 -2.38 -41.53
CA LYS A 227 21.81 -0.94 -41.71
C LYS A 227 20.46 -0.26 -42.00
N PRO A 228 20.26 1.00 -41.57
CA PRO A 228 18.99 1.71 -41.78
C PRO A 228 18.51 1.74 -43.23
N GLN A 229 19.43 1.87 -44.19
CA GLN A 229 19.11 1.87 -45.62
C GLN A 229 18.65 0.49 -46.08
N THR A 230 19.41 -0.57 -45.77
CA THR A 230 19.03 -1.95 -46.12
C THR A 230 17.69 -2.34 -45.51
N LEU A 231 17.43 -1.97 -44.25
CA LEU A 231 16.14 -2.23 -43.61
C LEU A 231 14.99 -1.49 -44.29
N HIS A 232 15.22 -0.24 -44.71
CA HIS A 232 14.24 0.52 -45.47
C HIS A 232 13.92 -0.14 -46.81
N ASP A 233 14.93 -0.63 -47.53
CA ASP A 233 14.75 -1.36 -48.79
C ASP A 233 14.02 -2.69 -48.58
N VAL A 234 14.32 -3.43 -47.50
CA VAL A 234 13.58 -4.66 -47.14
C VAL A 234 12.12 -4.34 -46.87
N VAL A 235 11.83 -3.29 -46.09
CA VAL A 235 10.45 -2.85 -45.80
C VAL A 235 9.70 -2.47 -47.09
N LEU A 236 10.33 -1.70 -47.97
CA LEU A 236 9.73 -1.31 -49.25
C LEU A 236 9.45 -2.51 -50.15
N ASN A 237 10.39 -3.45 -50.25
CA ASN A 237 10.20 -4.67 -51.03
C ASN A 237 9.06 -5.53 -50.48
N VAL A 238 8.97 -5.69 -49.15
CA VAL A 238 7.86 -6.42 -48.50
C VAL A 238 6.52 -5.72 -48.76
N LEU A 239 6.46 -4.39 -48.63
CA LEU A 239 5.24 -3.62 -48.89
C LEU A 239 4.81 -3.74 -50.37
N GLN A 240 5.74 -3.69 -51.31
CA GLN A 240 5.46 -3.89 -52.74
C GLN A 240 4.96 -5.30 -53.05
N GLN A 241 5.58 -6.33 -52.48
CA GLN A 241 5.17 -7.73 -52.65
C GLN A 241 3.77 -7.98 -52.08
N LEU A 242 3.48 -7.47 -50.88
CA LEU A 242 2.17 -7.63 -50.26
C LEU A 242 1.10 -6.84 -51.02
N ASN A 243 1.41 -5.65 -51.53
CA ASN A 243 0.51 -4.90 -52.40
C ASN A 243 0.21 -5.66 -53.71
N ALA A 244 1.22 -6.24 -54.34
CA ALA A 244 1.04 -7.06 -55.55
C ALA A 244 0.17 -8.32 -55.30
N GLN A 245 0.33 -8.98 -54.14
CA GLN A 245 -0.50 -10.12 -53.74
C GLN A 245 -1.96 -9.73 -53.49
N VAL A 246 -2.19 -8.56 -52.88
CA VAL A 246 -3.54 -8.02 -52.67
C VAL A 246 -4.21 -7.70 -54.01
N ILE A 247 -3.47 -7.12 -54.96
CA ILE A 247 -3.98 -6.82 -56.31
C ILE A 247 -4.30 -8.10 -57.10
N GLN A 248 -3.46 -9.14 -57.03
CA GLN A 248 -3.71 -10.43 -57.70
C GLN A 248 -4.86 -11.23 -57.08
N GLY A 249 -5.07 -11.12 -55.76
CA GLY A 249 -6.20 -11.74 -55.06
C GLY A 249 -7.55 -11.15 -55.49
N ASN A 250 -7.62 -9.84 -55.76
CA ASN A 250 -8.83 -9.17 -56.23
C ASN A 250 -9.18 -9.43 -57.71
N ALA A 251 -8.24 -9.89 -58.53
CA ALA A 251 -8.48 -10.19 -59.95
C ALA A 251 -9.03 -11.60 -60.21
N ARG A 252 -9.13 -12.44 -59.17
CA ARG A 252 -9.63 -13.83 -59.24
C ARG A 252 -10.97 -14.05 -58.51
N ALA A 253 -11.57 -12.98 -57.99
CA ALA A 253 -12.89 -12.98 -57.37
C ALA A 253 -13.96 -12.46 -58.33
#